data_AF-A0A177PXD3-F1
#
_entry.id   AF-A0A177PXD3-F1
#
_cell.length_a   1.000
_cell.length_b   1.000
_cell.length_c   1.000
_cell.angle_alpha   90.00
_cell.angle_beta   90.00
_cell.angle_gamma   90.00
#
_symmetry.space_group_name_H-M   'P 1'
#
loop_
_entity.id
_entity.type
_entity.pdbx_description
1 polymer ?
#
loop_
_entity_poly.entity_id
_entity_poly.type
_entity_poly.pdbx_seq_one_letter_code
_entity_poly.pdbx_strand_id
1 'polypeptide(L)'
;MPVYNPEDLDALEVALLGVLCVGLPPSRSAGSDTFRVDHVTAVVAGLQRDGDRAQYLAADGLAITPEFRQSLRATISGLQEKGIVAAQEAGMPAAAGGFEEGLVIDVVNPDEHPALLDRFLGQLCMEQLFNVPAVYPYLMERYAASGEVWRRLREDGYQR
;
A
#
# COMPACT_ATOMS: atom_id res chain seq x y z
N MET A 1 -22.69 6.41 7.53
CA MET A 1 -22.05 5.98 6.26
C MET A 1 -22.49 4.54 5.99
N PRO A 2 -22.57 4.10 4.73
CA PRO A 2 -22.76 2.70 4.41
C PRO A 2 -21.67 1.86 5.09
N VAL A 3 -22.02 0.67 5.57
CA VAL A 3 -21.04 -0.30 6.06
C VAL A 3 -20.69 -1.20 4.89
N TYR A 4 -19.41 -1.25 4.52
CA TYR A 4 -18.90 -2.12 3.46
C TYR A 4 -18.23 -3.35 4.06
N ASN A 5 -18.29 -4.46 3.35
CA ASN A 5 -17.52 -5.67 3.61
C ASN A 5 -16.63 -5.98 2.39
N PRO A 6 -15.60 -6.83 2.51
CA PRO A 6 -14.72 -7.14 1.38
C PRO A 6 -15.43 -7.70 0.15
N GLU A 7 -16.55 -8.43 0.33
CA GLU A 7 -17.39 -8.93 -0.77
C GLU A 7 -18.12 -7.84 -1.57
N ASP A 8 -18.22 -6.62 -1.03
CA ASP A 8 -18.81 -5.46 -1.71
C ASP A 8 -17.78 -4.70 -2.58
N LEU A 9 -16.52 -5.16 -2.56
CA LEU A 9 -15.38 -4.50 -3.21
C LEU A 9 -14.87 -5.30 -4.40
N ASP A 10 -14.28 -4.61 -5.36
CA ASP A 10 -13.53 -5.28 -6.41
C ASP A 10 -12.18 -5.84 -5.90
N ALA A 11 -11.55 -6.71 -6.69
CA ALA A 11 -10.31 -7.36 -6.28
C ALA A 11 -9.15 -6.36 -6.05
N LEU A 12 -9.09 -5.26 -6.82
CA LEU A 12 -8.03 -4.26 -6.69
C LEU A 12 -8.27 -3.36 -5.48
N GLU A 13 -9.53 -3.06 -5.15
CA GLU A 13 -9.94 -2.40 -3.91
C GLU A 13 -9.52 -3.23 -2.69
N VAL A 14 -9.83 -4.54 -2.68
CA VAL A 14 -9.39 -5.45 -1.60
C VAL A 14 -7.86 -5.48 -1.51
N ALA A 15 -7.16 -5.58 -2.64
CA ALA A 15 -5.70 -5.58 -2.67
C ALA A 15 -5.11 -4.28 -2.09
N LEU A 16 -5.61 -3.12 -2.51
CA LEU A 16 -5.13 -1.82 -2.02
C LEU A 16 -5.41 -1.65 -0.52
N LEU A 17 -6.64 -1.89 -0.06
CA LEU A 17 -7.00 -1.72 1.35
C LEU A 17 -6.24 -2.68 2.26
N GLY A 18 -6.06 -3.93 1.82
CA GLY A 18 -5.26 -4.90 2.55
C GLY A 18 -3.79 -4.48 2.66
N VAL A 19 -3.18 -4.01 1.56
CA VAL A 19 -1.79 -3.50 1.56
C VAL A 19 -1.63 -2.28 2.47
N LEU A 20 -2.55 -1.33 2.43
CA LEU A 20 -2.54 -0.17 3.34
C LEU A 20 -2.62 -0.61 4.81
N CYS A 21 -3.35 -1.68 5.11
CA CYS A 21 -3.46 -2.23 6.45
C CYS A 21 -2.19 -2.93 6.95
N VAL A 22 -1.30 -3.38 6.06
CA VAL A 22 -0.01 -4.01 6.46
C VAL A 22 0.89 -3.02 7.21
N GLY A 23 0.75 -1.71 6.98
CA GLY A 23 1.53 -0.69 7.68
C GLY A 23 2.97 -0.59 7.20
N LEU A 24 3.17 -0.57 5.87
CA LEU A 24 4.48 -0.44 5.26
C LEU A 24 5.15 0.89 5.65
N PRO A 25 6.47 0.90 5.92
CA PRO A 25 7.22 2.13 6.08
C PRO A 25 7.31 2.87 4.74
N PRO A 26 7.47 4.20 4.77
CA PRO A 26 7.73 4.98 3.57
C PRO A 26 8.97 4.46 2.83
N SER A 27 8.87 4.27 1.52
CA SER A 27 9.90 3.61 0.70
C SER A 27 11.28 4.25 0.81
N ARG A 28 11.33 5.58 0.91
CA ARG A 28 12.59 6.34 1.08
C ARG A 28 13.25 6.08 2.43
N SER A 29 12.50 6.01 3.52
CA SER A 29 13.04 5.63 4.83
C SER A 29 13.43 4.17 4.89
N ALA A 30 12.80 3.30 4.09
CA ALA A 30 13.26 1.94 3.88
C ALA A 30 14.51 1.86 2.99
N GLY A 31 14.75 2.87 2.14
CA GLY A 31 15.79 2.87 1.12
C GLY A 31 15.48 1.91 -0.04
N SER A 32 14.21 1.59 -0.28
CA SER A 32 13.80 0.62 -1.29
C SER A 32 12.39 0.92 -1.81
N ASP A 33 12.26 1.02 -3.13
CA ASP A 33 10.97 1.22 -3.81
C ASP A 33 10.04 0.01 -3.71
N THR A 34 10.53 -1.15 -3.27
CA THR A 34 9.71 -2.33 -3.01
C THR A 34 8.78 -2.20 -1.78
N PHE A 35 8.85 -1.06 -1.08
CA PHE A 35 7.94 -0.67 0.00
C PHE A 35 6.90 0.36 -0.43
N ARG A 36 6.94 0.84 -1.67
CA ARG A 36 5.89 1.73 -2.19
C ARG A 36 4.55 0.99 -2.18
N VAL A 37 3.49 1.69 -1.78
CA VAL A 37 2.15 1.11 -1.76
C VAL A 37 1.73 0.72 -3.16
N ASP A 38 1.98 1.57 -4.15
CA ASP A 38 1.62 1.29 -5.54
C ASP A 38 2.28 0.01 -6.08
N HIS A 39 3.56 -0.19 -5.78
CA HIS A 39 4.33 -1.38 -6.11
C HIS A 39 3.78 -2.63 -5.42
N VAL A 40 3.61 -2.59 -4.09
CA VAL A 40 3.14 -3.76 -3.33
C VAL A 40 1.71 -4.13 -3.75
N THR A 41 0.84 -3.15 -4.00
CA THR A 41 -0.50 -3.39 -4.53
C THR A 41 -0.44 -4.01 -5.93
N ALA A 42 0.47 -3.59 -6.81
CA ALA A 42 0.68 -4.22 -8.11
C ALA A 42 1.09 -5.69 -7.99
N VAL A 43 2.05 -6.00 -7.13
CA VAL A 43 2.49 -7.38 -6.91
C VAL A 43 1.38 -8.25 -6.33
N VAL A 44 0.65 -7.74 -5.34
CA VAL A 44 -0.49 -8.45 -4.72
C VAL A 44 -1.58 -8.71 -5.75
N ALA A 45 -1.95 -7.73 -6.56
CA ALA A 45 -2.97 -7.89 -7.59
C ALA A 45 -2.56 -8.95 -8.62
N GLY A 46 -1.27 -9.00 -9.01
CA GLY A 46 -0.76 -10.01 -9.94
C GLY A 46 -0.76 -11.42 -9.35
N LEU A 47 -0.33 -11.55 -8.10
CA LEU A 47 -0.36 -12.80 -7.36
C LEU A 47 -1.78 -13.32 -7.12
N GLN A 48 -2.74 -12.43 -6.86
CA GLN A 48 -4.14 -12.79 -6.65
C GLN A 48 -4.81 -13.27 -7.93
N ARG A 49 -4.48 -12.66 -9.08
CA ARG A 49 -5.11 -12.97 -10.36
C ARG A 49 -4.57 -14.26 -10.96
N ASP A 50 -3.27 -14.32 -11.18
CA ASP A 50 -2.62 -15.37 -11.99
C ASP A 50 -1.42 -16.02 -11.25
N GLY A 51 -1.12 -15.59 -10.02
CA GLY A 51 0.05 -16.05 -9.27
C GLY A 51 1.37 -15.45 -9.76
N ASP A 52 1.33 -14.43 -10.62
CA ASP A 52 2.50 -13.77 -11.19
C ASP A 52 2.77 -12.42 -10.54
N ARG A 53 3.93 -12.30 -9.87
CA ARG A 53 4.39 -11.08 -9.23
C ARG A 53 4.73 -9.94 -10.21
N ALA A 54 5.06 -10.27 -11.46
CA ALA A 54 5.57 -9.32 -12.44
C ALA A 54 4.48 -8.77 -13.37
N GLN A 55 3.24 -9.29 -13.28
CA GLN A 55 2.15 -9.00 -14.21
C GLN A 55 1.90 -7.50 -14.44
N TYR A 56 2.00 -6.69 -13.38
CA TYR A 56 1.73 -5.26 -13.41
C TYR A 56 2.98 -4.40 -13.19
N LEU A 57 4.16 -5.01 -13.31
CA LEU A 57 5.44 -4.32 -13.19
C LEU A 57 6.06 -4.08 -14.57
N ALA A 58 6.81 -3.00 -14.69
CA ALA A 58 7.67 -2.73 -15.83
C ALA A 58 8.87 -3.69 -15.85
N ALA A 59 9.66 -3.62 -16.92
CA ALA A 59 10.82 -4.51 -17.12
C ALA A 59 11.91 -4.39 -16.04
N ASP A 60 11.94 -3.27 -15.29
CA ASP A 60 12.85 -3.07 -14.16
C ASP A 60 12.42 -3.83 -12.90
N GLY A 61 11.20 -4.41 -12.89
CA GLY A 61 10.63 -5.11 -11.74
C GLY A 61 10.34 -4.21 -10.55
N LEU A 62 10.34 -2.88 -10.73
CA LEU A 62 10.13 -1.91 -9.67
C LEU A 62 8.98 -0.96 -10.00
N ALA A 63 9.01 -0.32 -11.17
CA ALA A 63 7.96 0.58 -11.59
C ALA A 63 6.69 -0.21 -11.94
N ILE A 64 5.53 0.34 -11.60
CA ILE A 64 4.24 -0.19 -12.08
C ILE A 64 3.99 0.21 -13.53
N THR A 65 3.27 -0.62 -14.28
CA THR A 65 2.90 -0.28 -15.65
C THR A 65 1.96 0.94 -15.70
N PRO A 66 1.99 1.75 -16.78
CA PRO A 66 1.08 2.90 -16.93
C PRO A 66 -0.40 2.53 -16.83
N GLU A 67 -0.77 1.37 -17.38
CA GLU A 67 -2.14 0.85 -17.38
C GLU A 67 -2.59 0.49 -15.96
N PHE A 68 -1.72 -0.15 -15.18
CA PHE A 68 -2.00 -0.46 -13.78
C PHE A 68 -2.09 0.82 -12.95
N ARG A 69 -1.20 1.80 -13.19
CA ARG A 69 -1.26 3.10 -12.51
C ARG A 69 -2.60 3.81 -12.73
N GLN A 70 -3.11 3.80 -13.97
CA GLN A 70 -4.40 4.40 -14.27
C GLN A 70 -5.54 3.67 -13.54
N SER A 71 -5.49 2.34 -13.52
CA SER A 71 -6.46 1.51 -12.81
C SER A 71 -6.44 1.79 -11.31
N LEU A 72 -5.24 1.84 -10.71
CA LEU A 72 -5.04 2.15 -9.29
C LEU A 72 -5.59 3.53 -8.92
N ARG A 73 -5.33 4.56 -9.74
CA ARG A 73 -5.89 5.91 -9.51
C ARG A 73 -7.42 5.91 -9.57
N ALA A 74 -8.01 5.21 -10.52
CA ALA A 74 -9.46 5.09 -10.61
C ALA A 74 -10.04 4.36 -9.38
N THR A 75 -9.39 3.29 -8.92
CA THR A 75 -9.74 2.59 -7.68
C THR A 75 -9.66 3.50 -6.46
N ILE A 76 -8.59 4.29 -6.33
CA ILE A 76 -8.45 5.27 -5.23
C ILE A 76 -9.59 6.28 -5.27
N SER A 77 -9.92 6.84 -6.45
CA SER A 77 -11.05 7.77 -6.58
C SER A 77 -12.38 7.12 -6.21
N GLY A 78 -12.65 5.88 -6.64
CA GLY A 78 -13.85 5.14 -6.25
C GLY A 78 -13.95 4.94 -4.73
N LEU A 79 -12.84 4.55 -4.08
CA LEU A 79 -12.78 4.39 -2.63
C LEU A 79 -12.93 5.72 -1.86
N GLN A 80 -12.50 6.84 -2.45
CA GLN A 80 -12.72 8.18 -1.90
C GLN A 80 -14.20 8.57 -1.95
N GLU A 81 -14.89 8.30 -3.06
CA GLU A 81 -16.33 8.51 -3.18
C GLU A 81 -17.12 7.66 -2.18
N LYS A 82 -16.64 6.44 -1.90
CA LYS A 82 -17.17 5.56 -0.83
C LYS A 82 -16.84 6.05 0.59
N GLY A 83 -15.91 7.01 0.73
CA GLY A 83 -15.44 7.54 2.01
C GLY A 83 -14.56 6.58 2.82
N ILE A 84 -13.94 5.61 2.15
CA ILE A 84 -13.09 4.57 2.77
C ILE A 84 -11.64 5.05 2.88
N VAL A 85 -11.19 5.86 1.92
CA VAL A 85 -9.84 6.45 1.89
C VAL A 85 -9.91 7.95 1.63
N ALA A 86 -8.85 8.67 1.97
CA ALA A 86 -8.66 10.09 1.62
C ALA A 86 -7.38 10.27 0.78
N ALA A 87 -7.41 11.23 -0.16
CA ALA A 87 -6.19 11.67 -0.83
C ALA A 87 -5.21 12.21 0.22
N GLN A 88 -3.95 11.82 0.09
CA GLN A 88 -2.87 12.59 0.70
C GLN A 88 -2.34 13.52 -0.39
N GLU A 89 -2.70 14.81 -0.31
CA GLU A 89 -2.12 15.79 -1.23
C GLU A 89 -0.60 15.80 -1.08
N ALA A 90 0.12 15.97 -2.20
CA ALA A 90 1.57 16.07 -2.16
C ALA A 90 1.99 17.25 -1.25
N GLY A 91 2.74 16.95 -0.20
CA GLY A 91 3.13 17.93 0.82
C GLY A 91 2.32 17.87 2.12
N MET A 92 1.25 17.06 2.20
CA MET A 92 0.54 16.79 3.44
C MET A 92 1.23 15.66 4.23
N PRO A 93 1.25 15.74 5.58
CA PRO A 93 1.86 14.71 6.40
C PRO A 93 1.13 13.37 6.24
N ALA A 94 1.90 12.28 6.10
CA ALA A 94 1.34 10.93 6.09
C ALA A 94 0.47 10.68 7.33
N ALA A 95 -0.67 10.01 7.14
CA ALA A 95 -1.65 9.80 8.22
C ALA A 95 -1.04 9.07 9.44
N ALA A 96 -1.24 9.66 10.62
CA ALA A 96 -0.96 9.14 11.97
C ALA A 96 0.27 8.23 12.16
N GLY A 97 1.43 8.89 12.09
CA GLY A 97 2.79 8.46 12.45
C GLY A 97 3.80 9.56 12.04
N GLY A 98 3.37 10.83 12.06
CA GLY A 98 3.80 11.83 11.08
C GLY A 98 5.14 12.52 11.36
N PHE A 99 5.95 12.55 10.30
CA PHE A 99 6.84 13.62 9.81
C PHE A 99 7.88 14.28 10.75
N GLU A 100 9.15 13.89 10.57
CA GLU A 100 10.33 14.78 10.69
C GLU A 100 11.08 14.81 9.34
N GLU A 101 12.00 15.77 9.17
CA GLU A 101 12.78 16.08 7.95
C GLU A 101 13.44 14.88 7.22
N GLY A 102 13.51 13.70 7.85
CA GLY A 102 14.01 12.45 7.27
C GLY A 102 13.04 11.70 6.34
N LEU A 103 11.77 12.14 6.23
CA LEU A 103 10.73 11.51 5.39
C LEU A 103 10.43 12.34 4.14
N VAL A 104 11.45 12.55 3.30
CA VAL A 104 11.29 13.36 2.08
C VAL A 104 10.25 12.73 1.17
N ILE A 105 9.15 13.42 0.86
CA ILE A 105 8.16 12.97 -0.13
C ILE A 105 8.80 12.94 -1.53
N ASP A 106 8.55 11.87 -2.29
CA ASP A 106 9.02 11.78 -3.67
C ASP A 106 8.17 12.63 -4.60
N VAL A 107 8.67 13.81 -4.94
CA VAL A 107 8.02 14.73 -5.88
C VAL A 107 8.24 14.34 -7.34
N VAL A 108 9.20 13.44 -7.63
CA VAL A 108 9.54 13.01 -9.00
C VAL A 108 8.74 11.79 -9.40
N ASN A 109 8.59 10.83 -8.48
CA ASN A 109 7.77 9.63 -8.67
C ASN A 109 6.90 9.40 -7.43
N PRO A 110 5.82 10.18 -7.26
CA PRO A 110 4.96 10.07 -6.08
C PRO A 110 4.36 8.66 -5.99
N ASP A 111 4.38 8.11 -4.79
CA ASP A 111 3.71 6.85 -4.46
C ASP A 111 2.20 7.10 -4.33
N GLU A 112 1.40 6.22 -4.93
CA GLU A 112 -0.06 6.27 -4.85
C GLU A 112 -0.51 5.68 -3.50
N HIS A 113 -0.38 6.48 -2.43
CA HIS A 113 -0.61 6.05 -1.05
C HIS A 113 -1.71 6.91 -0.38
N PRO A 114 -2.99 6.57 -0.55
CA PRO A 114 -4.08 7.28 0.13
C PRO A 114 -4.10 6.96 1.63
N ALA A 115 -4.66 7.85 2.44
CA ALA A 115 -4.91 7.58 3.85
C ALA A 115 -6.10 6.63 4.01
N LEU A 116 -5.90 5.48 4.64
CA LEU A 116 -6.99 4.56 4.99
C LEU A 116 -7.80 5.13 6.17
N LEU A 117 -9.09 5.41 5.94
CA LEU A 117 -10.00 5.92 6.96
C LEU A 117 -10.71 4.77 7.69
N ASP A 118 -11.19 3.77 6.94
CA ASP A 118 -11.82 2.58 7.51
C ASP A 118 -10.80 1.48 7.76
N ARG A 119 -10.18 1.53 8.95
CA ARG A 119 -9.18 0.54 9.36
C ARG A 119 -9.77 -0.86 9.57
N PHE A 120 -11.04 -0.96 9.95
CA PHE A 120 -11.68 -2.25 10.18
C PHE A 120 -11.88 -2.97 8.84
N LEU A 121 -12.40 -2.27 7.84
CA LEU A 121 -12.52 -2.81 6.48
C LEU A 121 -11.15 -3.18 5.90
N GLY A 122 -10.13 -2.33 6.10
CA GLY A 122 -8.76 -2.64 5.69
C GLY A 122 -8.22 -3.93 6.30
N GLN A 123 -8.49 -4.17 7.59
CA GLN A 123 -8.11 -5.42 8.25
C GLN A 123 -8.83 -6.62 7.64
N LEU A 124 -10.13 -6.55 7.40
CA LEU A 124 -10.88 -7.63 6.76
C LEU A 124 -10.36 -7.94 5.35
N CYS A 125 -10.00 -6.91 4.58
CA CYS A 125 -9.38 -7.07 3.26
C CYS A 125 -8.01 -7.77 3.36
N MET A 126 -7.19 -7.38 4.33
CA MET A 126 -5.89 -8.03 4.58
C MET A 126 -6.06 -9.51 4.97
N GLU A 127 -7.03 -9.83 5.83
CA GLU A 127 -7.36 -11.21 6.19
C GLU A 127 -7.82 -12.03 4.97
N GLN A 128 -8.60 -11.43 4.07
CA GLN A 128 -8.98 -12.07 2.81
C GLN A 128 -7.77 -12.35 1.92
N LEU A 129 -6.82 -11.41 1.81
CA LEU A 129 -5.58 -11.59 1.06
C LEU A 129 -4.71 -12.71 1.64
N PHE A 130 -4.70 -12.89 2.97
CA PHE A 130 -3.97 -13.99 3.62
C PHE A 130 -4.54 -15.37 3.31
N ASN A 131 -5.79 -15.47 2.86
CA ASN A 131 -6.36 -16.73 2.37
C ASN A 131 -5.88 -17.09 0.96
N VAL A 132 -5.17 -16.20 0.26
CA VAL A 132 -4.60 -16.47 -1.08
C VAL A 132 -3.17 -17.02 -0.94
N PRO A 133 -2.89 -18.28 -1.31
CA PRO A 133 -1.61 -18.94 -1.03
C PRO A 133 -0.39 -18.26 -1.65
N ALA A 134 -0.55 -17.60 -2.80
CA ALA A 134 0.53 -16.86 -3.46
C ALA A 134 0.81 -15.50 -2.81
N VAL A 135 -0.21 -14.86 -2.24
CA VAL A 135 -0.13 -13.52 -1.64
C VAL A 135 0.41 -13.57 -0.22
N TYR A 136 -0.02 -14.56 0.58
CA TYR A 136 0.36 -14.65 1.98
C TYR A 136 1.88 -14.63 2.22
N PRO A 137 2.72 -15.47 1.57
CA PRO A 137 4.16 -15.44 1.78
C PRO A 137 4.78 -14.08 1.43
N TYR A 138 4.30 -13.44 0.36
CA TYR A 138 4.79 -12.15 -0.08
C TYR A 138 4.47 -11.05 0.94
N LEU A 139 3.22 -10.95 1.40
CA LEU A 139 2.83 -9.94 2.40
C LEU A 139 3.52 -10.17 3.73
N MET A 140 3.71 -11.44 4.16
CA MET A 140 4.45 -11.74 5.39
C MET A 140 5.93 -11.35 5.28
N GLU A 141 6.56 -11.55 4.13
CA GLU A 141 7.92 -11.06 3.87
C GLU A 141 7.99 -9.54 3.98
N ARG A 142 7.04 -8.81 3.36
CA ARG A 142 6.96 -7.35 3.44
C ARG A 142 6.72 -6.87 4.86
N TYR A 143 5.83 -7.52 5.62
CA TYR A 143 5.57 -7.21 7.02
C TYR A 143 6.81 -7.42 7.90
N ALA A 144 7.50 -8.55 7.75
CA ALA A 144 8.73 -8.83 8.50
C ALA A 144 9.84 -7.80 8.18
N ALA A 145 10.05 -7.49 6.89
CA ALA A 145 11.01 -6.49 6.46
C ALA A 145 10.65 -5.08 6.97
N SER A 146 9.35 -4.75 7.03
CA SER A 146 8.84 -3.50 7.61
C SER A 146 9.21 -3.36 9.08
N GLY A 147 9.11 -4.45 9.86
CA GLY A 147 9.46 -4.45 11.28
C GLY A 147 10.91 -4.04 11.54
N GLU A 148 11.84 -4.50 10.70
CA GLU A 148 13.26 -4.14 10.79
C GLU A 148 13.52 -2.68 10.42
N VAL A 149 12.86 -2.17 9.38
CA VAL A 149 12.94 -0.75 9.00
C VAL A 149 12.40 0.13 10.13
N TRP A 150 11.24 -0.20 10.69
CA TRP A 150 10.66 0.54 11.81
C TRP A 150 11.51 0.48 13.07
N ARG A 151 12.18 -0.65 13.34
CA ARG A 151 13.13 -0.80 14.45
C ARG A 151 14.30 0.18 14.27
N ARG A 152 14.94 0.18 13.09
CA ARG A 152 16.02 1.11 12.76
C ARG A 152 15.59 2.57 12.92
N LEU A 153 14.44 2.94 12.34
CA LEU A 153 13.93 4.31 12.45
C LEU A 153 13.71 4.73 13.90
N ARG A 154 13.15 3.86 14.76
CA ARG A 154 12.98 4.14 16.18
C ARG A 154 14.32 4.32 16.92
N GLU A 155 15.33 3.50 16.59
CA GLU A 155 16.69 3.63 17.15
C GLU A 155 17.35 4.95 16.74
N ASP A 156 17.09 5.40 15.52
CA ASP A 156 17.56 6.69 14.99
C ASP A 156 16.75 7.90 15.51
N GLY A 157 15.75 7.68 16.37
CA GLY A 157 15.03 8.73 17.09
C GLY A 157 13.61 9.03 16.62
N TYR A 158 13.01 8.22 15.73
CA TYR A 158 11.68 8.42 15.12
C TYR A 158 10.45 8.39 16.09
N GLN A 159 10.63 8.61 17.39
CA GLN A 159 9.55 8.77 18.37
C GLN A 159 9.88 9.75 19.51
N ARG A 160 10.82 10.68 19.32
CA ARG A 160 11.07 11.77 20.28
C ARG A 160 10.41 13.07 19.88
#